data_AF-A0A3D3FRS0-F1
#
_entry.id   AF-A0A3D3FRS0-F1
#
_cell.length_a   1.000
_cell.length_b   1.000
_cell.length_c   1.000
_cell.angle_alpha   90.00
_cell.angle_beta   90.00
_cell.angle_gamma   90.00
#
_symmetry.space_group_name_H-M   'P 1'
#
loop_
_entity.id
_entity.type
_entity.pdbx_description
1 polymer ?
#
loop_
_entity_poly.entity_id
_entity_poly.type
_entity_poly.pdbx_seq_one_letter_code
_entity_poly.pdbx_strand_id
1 'polypeptide(L)' 'MNLLGEFRLIVFELERAGIPYAVCGGMAMTAYGHARATQDIEVRRAGRLQDLADIERLEEDPI' A
#
# COMPACT_ATOMS: atom_id res chain seq x y z
N MET A 1 -12.06 9.74 -14.53
CA MET A 1 -12.10 8.95 -13.28
C MET A 1 -11.20 9.66 -12.26
N ASN A 2 -11.41 9.53 -10.95
CA ASN A 2 -10.57 10.17 -9.94
C ASN A 2 -9.79 9.10 -9.15
N LEU A 3 -8.62 9.48 -8.60
CA LEU A 3 -7.70 8.55 -7.92
C LEU A 3 -8.38 7.76 -6.79
N LEU A 4 -9.30 8.41 -6.05
CA LEU A 4 -10.06 7.76 -5.00
C LEU A 4 -11.01 6.67 -5.54
N GLY A 5 -11.61 6.89 -6.71
CA GLY A 5 -12.44 5.90 -7.39
C GLY A 5 -11.63 4.71 -7.89
N GLU A 6 -10.46 4.96 -8.48
CA GLU A 6 -9.53 3.92 -8.91
C GLU A 6 -9.03 3.08 -7.72
N PHE A 7 -8.65 3.74 -6.62
CA PHE A 7 -8.25 3.08 -5.38
C PHE A 7 -9.36 2.18 -4.82
N ARG A 8 -10.60 2.66 -4.80
CA ARG A 8 -11.76 1.87 -4.36
C ARG A 8 -11.99 0.62 -5.22
N LEU A 9 -11.83 0.73 -6.53
CA LEU A 9 -11.96 -0.41 -7.44
C LEU A 9 -10.87 -1.45 -7.20
N ILE A 10 -9.62 -1.01 -7.00
CA ILE A 10 -8.50 -1.92 -6.70
C ILE A 10 -8.75 -2.67 -5.38
N VAL A 11 -9.09 -1.95 -4.31
CA VAL A 11 -9.40 -2.55 -3.00
C VAL A 11 -10.56 -3.53 -3.13
N PHE A 12 -11.65 -3.15 -3.78
CA PHE A 12 -12.80 -4.02 -3.97
C PHE A 12 -12.42 -5.35 -4.64
N GLU A 13 -11.61 -5.31 -5.70
CA GLU A 13 -11.20 -6.51 -6.43
C GLU A 13 -10.23 -7.40 -5.63
N LEU A 14 -9.30 -6.80 -4.88
CA LEU A 14 -8.38 -7.54 -4.02
C LEU A 14 -9.11 -8.24 -2.87
N GLU A 15 -10.04 -7.55 -2.21
CA GLU A 15 -10.89 -8.10 -1.16
C GLU A 15 -11.78 -9.23 -1.70
N ARG A 16 -12.44 -8.99 -2.86
CA ARG A 16 -13.28 -10.00 -3.52
C ARG A 16 -12.50 -11.26 -3.89
N ALA A 17 -11.23 -11.11 -4.28
CA ALA A 17 -10.36 -12.22 -4.63
C ALA A 17 -9.69 -12.90 -3.42
N GLY A 18 -9.85 -12.35 -2.21
CA GLY A 18 -9.17 -12.86 -1.01
C GLY A 18 -7.64 -12.77 -1.10
N ILE A 19 -7.11 -11.78 -1.83
CA ILE A 19 -5.66 -11.58 -1.99
C ILE A 19 -5.19 -10.65 -0.87
N PRO A 20 -4.33 -11.09 0.06
CA PRO A 20 -3.79 -10.20 1.08
C PRO A 20 -2.92 -9.11 0.44
N TYR A 21 -3.15 -7.86 0.83
CA TYR A 21 -2.42 -6.70 0.34
C TYR A 21 -2.15 -5.70 1.46
N ALA A 22 -1.21 -4.80 1.22
CA ALA A 22 -0.92 -3.63 2.00
C ALA A 22 -0.95 -2.41 1.08
N VAL A 23 -1.57 -1.33 1.55
CA VAL A 23 -1.45 -0.01 0.92
C VAL A 23 -0.12 0.58 1.34
N CYS A 24 0.60 1.18 0.40
CA CYS A 24 1.91 1.76 0.64
C CYS A 24 1.92 3.26 0.29
N GLY A 25 3.07 3.89 0.49
CA GLY A 25 3.36 5.25 0.03
C GLY A 25 2.37 6.31 0.51
N GLY A 26 2.01 7.25 -0.37
CA GLY A 26 1.29 8.47 0.01
C GLY A 26 -0.14 8.22 0.50
N MET A 27 -0.79 7.21 -0.06
CA MET A 27 -2.13 6.78 0.35
C MET A 27 -2.11 6.18 1.76
N ALA A 28 -1.10 5.36 2.08
CA ALA A 28 -0.92 4.81 3.42
C ALA A 28 -0.65 5.93 4.44
N MET A 29 0.26 6.86 4.14
CA MET A 29 0.57 8.00 5.01
C MET A 29 -0.69 8.82 5.31
N THR A 30 -1.50 9.11 4.29
CA THR A 30 -2.75 9.86 4.45
C THR A 30 -3.76 9.12 5.32
N ALA A 31 -3.87 7.79 5.20
CA ALA A 31 -4.73 6.97 6.06
C ALA A 31 -4.32 7.03 7.54
N TYR A 32 -3.03 7.23 7.84
CA TYR A 32 -2.49 7.44 9.19
C TYR A 32 -2.44 8.92 9.62
N GLY A 33 -3.11 9.83 8.91
CA GLY A 33 -3.18 11.25 9.27
C GLY A 33 -1.96 12.08 8.86
N HIS A 34 -1.03 11.51 8.11
CA HIS A 34 0.12 12.21 7.54
C HIS A 34 -0.14 12.52 6.06
N ALA A 35 -0.77 13.67 5.79
CA ALA A 35 -1.08 14.06 4.42
C ALA A 35 0.18 14.18 3.56
N ARG A 36 0.25 13.39 2.48
CA ARG A 36 1.28 13.47 1.44
C ARG A 36 0.58 13.64 0.10
N ALA A 37 0.98 14.63 -0.68
CA ALA A 37 0.56 14.69 -2.08
C ALA A 37 1.05 13.42 -2.81
N THR A 38 0.15 12.76 -3.54
CA THR A 38 0.44 11.56 -4.31
C THR A 38 -0.42 11.58 -5.58
N GLN A 39 0.11 11.06 -6.68
CA GLN A 39 -0.57 11.07 -7.98
C GLN A 39 -0.89 9.64 -8.45
N ASP A 40 -0.43 8.66 -7.70
CA ASP A 40 -0.45 7.23 -7.98
C ASP A 40 -0.95 6.44 -6.76
N ILE A 41 -1.22 5.15 -6.99
CA ILE A 41 -1.66 4.20 -5.98
C ILE A 41 -0.60 3.12 -5.85
N GLU A 42 0.02 3.02 -4.68
CA GLU A 42 0.98 1.97 -4.38
C GLU A 42 0.32 0.87 -3.51
N VAL A 43 0.26 -0.36 -4.03
CA VAL A 43 -0.18 -1.55 -3.29
C VAL A 43 0.85 -2.66 -3.42
N ARG A 44 1.10 -3.38 -2.32
CA ARG A 44 1.95 -4.57 -2.30
C ARG A 44 1.15 -5.76 -1.83
N ARG A 45 1.40 -6.94 -2.41
CA ARG A 45 0.86 -8.19 -1.86
C ARG A 45 1.45 -8.40 -0.47
N ALA A 46 0.61 -8.68 0.52
CA ALA A 46 1.00 -8.88 1.90
C ALA A 46 1.06 -10.37 2.25
N GLY A 47 1.63 -10.67 3.42
CA GLY A 47 1.63 -12.01 4.00
C GLY A 47 2.68 -12.96 3.40
N ARG A 48 3.67 -12.46 2.65
CA ARG A 48 4.87 -13.22 2.31
C ARG A 48 5.91 -13.07 3.40
N LEU A 49 6.68 -14.13 3.67
CA LEU A 49 7.86 -14.05 4.55
C LEU A 49 8.85 -13.00 4.06
N GLN A 50 8.93 -12.78 2.74
CA GLN A 50 9.77 -11.74 2.14
C GLN A 50 9.31 -10.32 2.50
N ASP A 51 8.03 -10.11 2.83
CA ASP A 51 7.54 -8.78 3.21
C ASP A 51 8.15 -8.34 4.56
N LEU A 52 8.39 -9.28 5.49
CA LEU A 52 9.08 -9.01 6.75
C LEU A 52 10.57 -8.71 6.51
N ALA A 53 11.25 -9.53 5.71
CA ALA A 53 12.65 -9.32 5.37
C ALA A 53 12.89 -7.99 4.63
N ASP A 54 11.94 -7.56 3.79
CA ASP A 54 12.01 -6.26 3.13
C ASP A 54 11.83 -5.09 4.12
N ILE A 55 10.98 -5.23 5.14
CA ILE A 55 10.83 -4.23 6.20
C ILE A 55 12.10 -4.14 7.04
N GLU A 56 12.62 -5.27 7.52
CA GLU A 56 13.87 -5.32 8.31
C GLU A 56 15.04 -4.67 7.57
N ARG A 57 15.20 -4.96 6.28
CA ARG A 57 16.25 -4.35 5.45
C ARG A 57 16.08 -2.84 5.28
N LEU A 58 14.85 -2.33 5.21
CA LEU A 58 14.58 -0.89 5.12
C LEU A 58 14.83 -0.16 6.45
N GLU A 59 14.68 -0.85 7.58
CA GLU A 59 15.03 -0.32 8.90
C GLU A 59 16.54 -0.26 9.12
N GLU A 60 17.29 -1.23 8.58
CA GLU A 60 18.76 -1.30 8.67
C GLU A 60 19.49 -0.28 7.77
N ASP A 61 18.91 0.06 6.61
CA ASP A 61 19.48 1.03 5.67
C ASP A 61 18.41 2.07 5.26
N PRO A 62 18.11 3.04 6.15
CA PRO A 62 17.12 4.07 5.87
C PRO A 62 17.63 5.01 4.78
N ILE A 63 16.88 5.05 3.67
CA ILE A 63 17.10 5.92 2.49
C ILE A 63 17.13 7.41 2.89
#